data_AF-A0AA41SD51-F1
#
_entry.id   AF-A0AA41SD51-F1
#
_cell.length_a   1.000
_cell.length_b   1.000
_cell.length_c   1.000
_cell.angle_alpha   90.00
_cell.angle_beta   90.00
_cell.angle_gamma   90.00
#
_symmetry.space_group_name_H-M   'P 1'
#
loop_
_entity.id
_entity.type
_entity.pdbx_description
1 polymer ?
#
loop_
_entity_poly.entity_id
_entity_poly.type
_entity_poly.pdbx_seq_one_letter_code
_entity_poly.pdbx_strand_id
1 'polypeptide(L)'
;MNSALFILKSTELGDIYDCINIYKRPSFDHPLLVNHKIQMKPTVIQEQANEQISNMFPSIMRSKLEGFPSETVPIRRTTKKELIKQKYISSWMKRRHVIQPSAEKIYYGGSSSISVANTRVNPGQFSTGQIWIQNGPSEELNSIEFGWAVHPHLFNDNQTRVFGLWTVDGFRETGCYNMLCPGFVKVHPEYSFGEHINSGTYGGDQRAFSFSVHRDPKSGNWWFVNGIDNAKIGYWPKEIFTHLANNASVIGYGGVAGGDLGGPTPPMGHGHLPVFDSKYSYCMLHMKVINNRGNYVDFDSSKMQLKHDTKTSCYDLMLTGRALSWGTTMFSGGPGGDCPVL
;
A
#
# COMPACT_ATOMS: atom_id res chain seq x y z
N MET A 1 29.36 18.05 -18.85
CA MET A 1 28.35 17.12 -19.39
C MET A 1 28.73 15.72 -18.93
N ASN A 2 28.17 15.23 -17.83
CA ASN A 2 28.37 13.84 -17.40
C ASN A 2 27.12 13.06 -17.79
N SER A 3 27.25 12.31 -18.89
CA SER A 3 26.28 11.40 -19.45
C SER A 3 25.79 10.44 -18.36
N ALA A 4 24.60 10.68 -17.83
CA ALA A 4 23.93 9.67 -17.03
C ALA A 4 23.66 8.47 -17.94
N LEU A 5 24.10 7.29 -17.52
CA LEU A 5 23.84 6.05 -18.22
C LEU A 5 22.34 5.72 -18.09
N PHE A 6 21.51 6.24 -19.00
CA PHE A 6 20.08 5.94 -19.03
C PHE A 6 19.87 4.59 -19.70
N ILE A 7 20.02 3.50 -18.94
CA ILE A 7 19.49 2.21 -19.37
C ILE A 7 17.97 2.28 -19.17
N LEU A 8 17.23 2.23 -20.28
CA LEU A 8 15.79 2.14 -20.29
C LEU A 8 15.39 0.68 -20.41
N LYS A 9 14.48 0.26 -19.53
CA LYS A 9 13.85 -1.05 -19.64
C LYS A 9 12.36 -0.89 -19.69
N SER A 10 11.74 -1.61 -20.62
CA SER A 10 10.29 -1.73 -20.73
C SER A 10 9.83 -3.06 -20.15
N THR A 11 8.75 -3.06 -19.38
CA THR A 11 8.05 -4.29 -18.99
C THR A 11 7.15 -4.78 -20.13
N GLU A 12 6.63 -6.01 -20.03
CA GLU A 12 5.62 -6.54 -20.97
C GLU A 12 4.34 -5.69 -21.01
N LEU A 13 4.03 -4.99 -19.92
CA LEU A 13 2.90 -4.05 -19.81
C LEU A 13 3.24 -2.64 -20.31
N GLY A 14 4.44 -2.42 -20.86
CA GLY A 14 4.87 -1.14 -21.43
C GLY A 14 5.37 -0.10 -20.42
N ASP A 15 5.56 -0.48 -19.14
CA ASP A 15 6.15 0.43 -18.15
C ASP A 15 7.62 0.66 -18.47
N ILE A 16 8.05 1.93 -18.52
CA ILE A 16 9.46 2.30 -18.72
C ILE A 16 10.10 2.58 -17.36
N TYR A 17 11.25 1.98 -17.10
CA TYR A 17 12.06 2.23 -15.91
C TYR A 17 13.36 2.94 -16.28
N ASP A 18 13.62 4.03 -15.55
CA ASP A 18 14.88 4.76 -15.57
C ASP A 18 15.83 4.14 -14.54
N CYS A 19 17.02 3.80 -15.01
CA CYS A 19 18.12 3.35 -14.17
C CYS A 19 18.83 4.57 -13.55
N ILE A 20 18.54 4.87 -12.28
CA ILE A 20 19.04 6.07 -11.63
C ILE A 20 20.11 5.73 -10.58
N ASN A 21 21.23 6.44 -10.61
CA ASN A 21 22.28 6.30 -9.61
C ASN A 21 21.70 6.57 -8.21
N ILE A 22 22.06 5.72 -7.25
CA ILE A 22 21.55 5.78 -5.89
C ILE A 22 21.74 7.16 -5.22
N TYR A 23 22.69 8.00 -5.62
CA TYR A 23 22.89 9.32 -5.01
C TYR A 23 22.19 10.46 -5.77
N LYS A 24 21.55 10.18 -6.92
CA LYS A 24 20.88 11.18 -7.78
C LYS A 24 19.38 10.92 -7.92
N ARG A 25 18.78 10.30 -6.92
CA ARG A 25 17.37 9.91 -6.94
C ARG A 25 16.43 11.11 -6.64
N PRO A 26 15.21 11.12 -7.19
CA PRO A 26 14.24 12.19 -6.95
C PRO A 26 13.85 12.40 -5.47
N SER A 27 14.07 11.42 -4.58
CA SER A 27 13.78 11.60 -3.15
C SER A 27 14.52 12.78 -2.54
N PHE A 28 15.72 13.09 -3.04
CA PHE A 28 16.59 14.16 -2.50
C PHE A 28 16.22 15.55 -3.00
N ASP A 29 15.27 15.65 -3.92
CA ASP A 29 14.63 16.93 -4.25
C ASP A 29 13.68 17.38 -3.12
N HIS A 30 13.41 16.52 -2.13
CA HIS A 30 12.69 16.90 -0.91
C HIS A 30 13.59 17.80 -0.04
N PRO A 31 13.15 19.00 0.38
CA PRO A 31 13.99 19.93 1.14
C PRO A 31 14.60 19.34 2.42
N LEU A 32 13.85 18.49 3.11
CA LEU A 32 14.30 17.81 4.34
C LEU A 32 15.26 16.64 4.09
N LEU A 33 15.46 16.21 2.84
CA LEU A 33 16.25 15.01 2.50
C LEU A 33 17.54 15.29 1.72
N VAL A 34 17.90 16.55 1.51
CA VAL A 34 19.09 16.94 0.71
C VAL A 34 20.38 16.29 1.23
N ASN A 35 20.54 16.19 2.55
CA ASN A 35 21.71 15.58 3.20
C ASN A 35 21.41 14.23 3.85
N HIS A 36 20.31 13.58 3.44
CA HIS A 36 19.87 12.34 4.07
C HIS A 36 20.84 11.19 3.80
N LYS A 37 21.30 10.52 4.86
CA LYS A 37 22.17 9.34 4.73
C LYS A 37 21.34 8.12 4.33
N ILE A 38 21.63 7.56 3.17
CA ILE A 38 20.93 6.37 2.67
C ILE A 38 21.16 5.18 3.61
N GLN A 39 20.07 4.66 4.15
CA GLN A 39 20.03 3.36 4.81
C GLN A 39 19.74 2.27 3.77
N MET A 40 20.68 1.36 3.51
CA MET A 40 20.48 0.27 2.52
C MET A 40 19.64 -0.90 3.04
N LYS A 41 19.56 -1.08 4.35
CA LYS A 41 18.75 -2.11 5.02
C LYS A 41 18.32 -1.66 6.42
N PRO A 42 17.14 -2.08 6.91
CA PRO A 42 16.73 -1.83 8.28
C PRO A 42 17.71 -2.48 9.26
N THR A 43 17.81 -1.93 10.46
CA THR A 43 18.73 -2.46 11.48
C THR A 43 18.20 -3.77 12.05
N VAL A 44 16.89 -3.83 12.26
CA VAL A 44 16.19 -5.05 12.67
C VAL A 44 15.67 -5.72 11.41
N ILE A 45 16.39 -6.76 10.96
CA ILE A 45 15.92 -7.64 9.89
C ILE A 45 15.08 -8.71 10.58
N GLN A 46 13.80 -8.41 10.80
CA GLN A 46 12.88 -9.48 11.16
C GLN A 46 12.38 -10.15 9.91
N GLU A 47 12.70 -11.43 9.81
CA GLU A 47 11.93 -12.33 8.99
C GLU A 47 10.55 -12.35 9.62
N GLN A 48 9.57 -11.80 8.89
CA GLN A 48 8.22 -12.31 9.04
C GLN A 48 8.42 -13.81 8.93
N ALA A 49 8.12 -14.57 9.99
CA ALA A 49 8.15 -16.03 9.87
C ALA A 49 7.41 -16.34 8.58
N ASN A 50 7.94 -17.24 7.74
CA ASN A 50 7.20 -17.84 6.66
C ASN A 50 6.02 -18.60 7.29
N GLU A 51 5.07 -17.88 7.90
CA GLU A 51 3.70 -18.26 8.05
C GLU A 51 3.30 -18.44 6.61
N GLN A 52 3.44 -19.69 6.16
CA GLN A 52 3.06 -20.10 4.83
C GLN A 52 1.74 -19.40 4.60
N ILE A 53 1.70 -18.51 3.60
CA ILE A 53 0.41 -18.08 3.05
C ILE A 53 -0.29 -19.42 2.84
N SER A 54 -1.33 -19.64 3.63
CA SER A 54 -1.99 -20.94 3.81
C SER A 54 -1.99 -21.72 2.51
N ASN A 55 -1.95 -23.06 2.52
CA ASN A 55 -2.12 -23.92 1.33
C ASN A 55 -3.30 -23.48 0.40
N MET A 56 -4.19 -22.63 0.91
CA MET A 56 -5.21 -21.85 0.23
C MET A 56 -4.76 -20.85 -0.86
N PHE A 57 -3.53 -20.32 -0.87
CA PHE A 57 -3.07 -19.38 -1.91
C PHE A 57 -1.72 -19.81 -2.48
N PRO A 58 -1.59 -20.03 -3.80
CA PRO A 58 -0.30 -20.20 -4.46
C PRO A 58 0.55 -18.94 -4.30
N SER A 59 1.87 -19.11 -4.28
CA SER A 59 2.84 -18.01 -4.29
C SER A 59 2.53 -17.00 -5.40
N ILE A 60 2.46 -15.71 -5.06
CA ILE A 60 2.26 -14.68 -6.08
C ILE A 60 3.50 -14.57 -6.96
N MET A 61 3.29 -14.72 -8.26
CA MET A 61 4.25 -14.28 -9.27
C MET A 61 4.17 -12.76 -9.41
N ARG A 62 5.27 -12.10 -9.04
CA ARG A 62 5.53 -10.68 -9.28
C ARG A 62 6.61 -10.56 -10.35
N SER A 63 6.46 -9.60 -11.26
CA SER A 63 7.48 -9.31 -12.27
C SER A 63 8.72 -8.72 -11.59
N LYS A 64 9.86 -9.40 -11.73
CA LYS A 64 11.16 -8.87 -11.29
C LYS A 64 11.74 -7.94 -12.35
N LEU A 65 12.28 -6.81 -11.91
CA LEU A 65 13.04 -5.91 -12.76
C LEU A 65 14.49 -6.41 -12.82
N GLU A 66 14.90 -6.99 -13.96
CA GLU A 66 16.23 -7.58 -14.11
C GLU A 66 17.21 -6.69 -14.86
N GLY A 67 18.51 -6.93 -14.65
CA GLY A 67 19.63 -6.38 -15.42
C GLY A 67 19.87 -4.88 -15.27
N PHE A 68 19.67 -4.34 -14.07
CA PHE A 68 20.10 -2.99 -13.71
C PHE A 68 21.55 -3.01 -13.21
N PRO A 69 22.41 -2.05 -13.60
CA PRO A 69 23.78 -1.94 -13.10
C PRO A 69 23.86 -1.82 -11.57
N SER A 70 24.97 -2.26 -11.01
CA SER A 70 25.31 -1.99 -9.60
C SER A 70 25.26 -0.48 -9.31
N GLU A 71 24.89 -0.12 -8.06
CA GLU A 71 24.75 1.27 -7.60
C GLU A 71 23.65 2.09 -8.30
N THR A 72 22.70 1.41 -8.93
CA THR A 72 21.51 2.03 -9.49
C THR A 72 20.24 1.42 -8.92
N VAL A 73 19.15 2.16 -9.00
CA VAL A 73 17.81 1.69 -8.65
C VAL A 73 16.87 1.97 -9.81
N PRO A 74 16.01 1.01 -10.21
CA PRO A 74 14.98 1.30 -11.20
C PRO A 74 13.93 2.22 -10.60
N ILE A 75 13.61 3.29 -11.30
CA ILE A 75 12.52 4.20 -10.96
C ILE A 75 11.59 4.26 -12.16
N ARG A 76 10.29 3.99 -11.95
CA ARG A 76 9.32 4.04 -13.05
C ARG A 76 9.28 5.47 -13.59
N ARG A 77 9.46 5.60 -14.91
CA ARG A 77 9.33 6.87 -15.60
C ARG A 77 7.91 7.38 -15.42
N THR A 78 7.82 8.62 -14.96
CA THR A 78 6.53 9.28 -14.77
C THR A 78 6.21 10.16 -15.98
N THR A 79 4.98 10.07 -16.47
CA THR A 79 4.48 10.93 -17.55
C THR A 79 4.02 12.28 -17.01
N LYS A 80 4.04 13.32 -17.86
CA LYS A 80 3.50 14.65 -17.51
C LYS A 80 2.02 14.57 -17.05
N LYS A 81 1.23 13.68 -17.66
CA LYS A 81 -0.18 13.47 -17.31
C LYS A 81 -0.35 12.96 -15.89
N GLU A 82 0.49 12.02 -15.45
CA GLU A 82 0.48 11.51 -14.07
C GLU A 82 0.90 12.60 -13.08
N LEU A 83 1.94 13.39 -13.38
CA LEU A 83 2.36 14.50 -12.51
C LEU A 83 1.26 15.56 -12.33
N ILE A 84 0.54 15.91 -13.40
CA ILE A 84 -0.58 16.86 -13.32
C ILE A 84 -1.68 16.29 -12.43
N LYS A 85 -2.05 15.02 -12.63
CA LYS A 85 -3.07 14.35 -11.82
C LYS A 85 -2.69 14.25 -10.34
N GLN A 86 -1.42 13.97 -10.04
CA GLN A 86 -0.89 13.92 -8.67
C GLN A 86 -1.11 15.23 -7.90
N LYS A 87 -1.05 16.39 -8.57
CA LYS A 87 -1.30 17.69 -7.94
C LYS A 87 -2.74 17.86 -7.44
N TYR A 88 -3.69 17.10 -7.99
CA TYR A 88 -5.09 17.14 -7.61
C TYR A 88 -5.48 15.99 -6.67
N ILE A 89 -4.51 15.38 -5.98
CA ILE A 89 -4.75 14.25 -5.08
C ILE A 89 -5.83 14.57 -4.04
N SER A 90 -5.81 15.78 -3.47
CA SER A 90 -6.81 16.25 -2.50
C SER A 90 -8.24 16.18 -3.03
N SER A 91 -8.44 16.38 -4.34
CA SER A 91 -9.76 16.26 -4.98
C SER A 91 -10.26 14.81 -5.04
N TRP A 92 -9.36 13.85 -5.26
CA TRP A 92 -9.68 12.41 -5.30
C TRP A 92 -9.98 11.85 -3.92
N MET A 93 -9.46 12.50 -2.87
CA MET A 93 -9.68 12.06 -1.49
C MET A 93 -11.08 12.42 -0.95
N LYS A 94 -11.85 13.25 -1.67
CA LYS A 94 -13.14 13.79 -1.24
C LYS A 94 -14.29 12.78 -1.28
N ARG A 95 -14.20 11.73 -2.11
CA ARG A 95 -15.24 10.71 -2.18
C ARG A 95 -14.66 9.31 -2.22
N ARG A 96 -14.62 8.72 -1.05
CA ARG A 96 -14.04 7.41 -0.79
C ARG A 96 -14.94 6.71 0.20
N HIS A 97 -15.16 5.42 -0.04
CA HIS A 97 -15.74 4.54 0.94
C HIS A 97 -14.66 3.68 1.55
N VAL A 98 -14.50 3.81 2.86
CA VAL A 98 -13.47 3.20 3.67
C VAL A 98 -14.10 2.15 4.55
N ILE A 99 -13.56 0.95 4.44
CA ILE A 99 -13.74 -0.11 5.41
C ILE A 99 -12.42 -0.25 6.14
N GLN A 100 -12.41 0.08 7.43
CA GLN A 100 -11.18 0.09 8.23
C GLN A 100 -11.45 -0.36 9.67
N PRO A 101 -11.33 -1.66 9.99
CA PRO A 101 -10.94 -2.09 11.32
C PRO A 101 -9.59 -1.48 11.68
N SER A 102 -9.52 -0.85 12.87
CA SER A 102 -8.29 -0.27 13.35
C SER A 102 -7.96 -0.67 14.79
N ALA A 103 -6.66 -0.80 15.05
CA ALA A 103 -6.12 -0.94 16.38
C ALA A 103 -5.58 0.42 16.84
N GLU A 104 -5.92 0.84 18.06
CA GLU A 104 -5.52 2.12 18.63
C GLU A 104 -4.64 1.95 19.88
N LYS A 105 -3.36 2.33 19.73
CA LYS A 105 -2.30 2.31 20.73
C LYS A 105 -1.05 2.90 20.10
N ILE A 106 0.06 2.93 20.83
CA ILE A 106 1.38 3.15 20.27
C ILE A 106 1.82 1.90 19.49
N TYR A 107 2.00 2.07 18.18
CA TYR A 107 2.49 1.04 17.26
C TYR A 107 3.68 1.55 16.44
N TYR A 108 4.41 0.60 15.86
CA TYR A 108 5.62 0.84 15.07
C TYR A 108 5.52 0.21 13.68
N GLY A 109 4.31 -0.10 13.24
CA GLY A 109 4.06 -0.68 11.92
C GLY A 109 2.87 -1.64 11.90
N GLY A 110 2.56 -2.11 10.70
CA GLY A 110 1.47 -3.02 10.43
C GLY A 110 1.78 -3.89 9.21
N SER A 111 1.23 -5.10 9.21
CA SER A 111 1.38 -6.05 8.11
C SER A 111 0.16 -6.92 7.93
N SER A 112 -0.07 -7.38 6.70
CA SER A 112 -1.08 -8.38 6.37
C SER A 112 -0.77 -9.03 5.03
N SER A 113 -1.22 -10.28 4.85
CA SER A 113 -1.35 -10.90 3.54
C SER A 113 -2.73 -10.57 2.97
N ILE A 114 -2.74 -9.83 1.87
CA ILE A 114 -3.95 -9.28 1.27
C ILE A 114 -4.28 -10.08 0.01
N SER A 115 -5.49 -10.63 -0.11
CA SER A 115 -5.91 -11.25 -1.36
C SER A 115 -6.00 -10.22 -2.49
N VAL A 116 -5.58 -10.61 -3.68
CA VAL A 116 -5.42 -9.70 -4.82
C VAL A 116 -6.57 -9.90 -5.78
N ALA A 117 -7.40 -8.88 -5.95
CA ALA A 117 -8.46 -8.84 -6.95
C ALA A 117 -8.09 -7.84 -8.06
N ASN A 118 -8.54 -8.12 -9.29
CA ASN A 118 -8.53 -7.13 -10.37
C ASN A 118 -9.97 -6.71 -10.68
N THR A 119 -10.45 -5.77 -9.88
CA THR A 119 -11.81 -5.25 -9.97
C THR A 119 -11.96 -4.33 -11.18
N ARG A 120 -13.05 -4.49 -11.93
CA ARG A 120 -13.36 -3.56 -13.03
C ARG A 120 -13.79 -2.21 -12.47
N VAL A 121 -13.05 -1.16 -12.80
CA VAL A 121 -13.35 0.23 -12.43
C VAL A 121 -13.41 1.09 -13.68
N ASN A 122 -14.23 2.14 -13.67
CA ASN A 122 -14.26 3.14 -14.73
C ASN A 122 -13.02 4.06 -14.66
N PRO A 123 -12.68 4.81 -15.73
CA PRO A 123 -11.47 5.64 -15.77
C PRO A 123 -11.28 6.60 -14.58
N GLY A 124 -12.36 7.21 -14.08
CA GLY A 124 -12.37 8.12 -12.92
C GLY A 124 -12.51 7.44 -11.56
N GLN A 125 -12.59 6.11 -11.52
CA GLN A 125 -12.77 5.33 -10.30
C GLN A 125 -11.47 4.61 -9.88
N PHE A 126 -11.44 4.15 -8.64
CA PHE A 126 -10.38 3.29 -8.14
C PHE A 126 -10.87 2.38 -7.01
N SER A 127 -10.20 1.24 -6.86
CA SER A 127 -10.46 0.27 -5.81
C SER A 127 -9.13 -0.23 -5.24
N THR A 128 -9.05 -0.40 -3.91
CA THR A 128 -7.81 -0.74 -3.22
C THR A 128 -8.02 -1.81 -2.15
N GLY A 129 -6.97 -2.57 -1.89
CA GLY A 129 -6.78 -3.32 -0.66
C GLY A 129 -5.50 -2.82 0.01
N GLN A 130 -5.61 -2.25 1.21
CA GLN A 130 -4.54 -1.45 1.81
C GLN A 130 -4.49 -1.49 3.34
N ILE A 131 -3.35 -1.05 3.86
CA ILE A 131 -3.05 -0.87 5.28
C ILE A 131 -2.72 0.60 5.49
N TRP A 132 -3.17 1.15 6.63
CA TRP A 132 -2.89 2.52 7.06
C TRP A 132 -2.00 2.52 8.29
N ILE A 133 -0.98 3.37 8.29
CA ILE A 133 -0.17 3.74 9.45
C ILE A 133 -0.39 5.23 9.70
N GLN A 134 -1.02 5.58 10.80
CA GLN A 134 -1.54 6.93 11.02
C GLN A 134 -1.17 7.48 12.40
N ASN A 135 -0.96 8.79 12.44
CA ASN A 135 -0.81 9.57 13.67
C ASN A 135 -1.17 11.05 13.46
N GLY A 136 -1.58 11.73 14.52
CA GLY A 136 -1.95 13.15 14.51
C GLY A 136 -3.46 13.38 14.33
N PRO A 137 -3.93 14.61 14.61
CA PRO A 137 -5.32 15.01 14.41
C PRO A 137 -5.63 15.15 12.91
N SER A 138 -6.91 15.14 12.53
CA SER A 138 -7.34 15.15 11.11
C SER A 138 -6.72 16.26 10.26
N GLU A 139 -6.56 17.46 10.81
CA GLU A 139 -6.00 18.63 10.10
C GLU A 139 -4.47 18.58 9.90
N GLU A 140 -3.78 17.72 10.65
CA GLU A 140 -2.33 17.53 10.61
C GLU A 140 -1.97 16.04 10.41
N LEU A 141 -2.91 15.27 9.86
CA LEU A 141 -2.81 13.82 9.84
C LEU A 141 -1.57 13.39 9.05
N ASN A 142 -0.69 12.67 9.73
CA ASN A 142 0.36 11.93 9.07
C ASN A 142 -0.19 10.54 8.73
N SER A 143 -0.09 10.14 7.46
CA SER A 143 -0.59 8.84 6.99
C SER A 143 0.44 8.23 6.04
N ILE A 144 0.73 6.94 6.22
CA ILE A 144 1.35 6.07 5.21
C ILE A 144 0.32 4.99 4.88
N GLU A 145 -0.07 4.91 3.62
CA GLU A 145 -1.03 3.93 3.10
C GLU A 145 -0.35 3.09 2.03
N PHE A 146 -0.53 1.78 2.07
CA PHE A 146 0.16 0.88 1.16
C PHE A 146 -0.60 -0.43 0.95
N GLY A 147 -0.42 -1.02 -0.23
CA GLY A 147 -1.11 -2.24 -0.61
C GLY A 147 -1.15 -2.39 -2.12
N TRP A 148 -2.30 -2.81 -2.64
CA TRP A 148 -2.57 -2.84 -4.08
C TRP A 148 -3.75 -1.94 -4.45
N ALA A 149 -3.72 -1.45 -5.69
CA ALA A 149 -4.77 -0.61 -6.26
C ALA A 149 -5.06 -1.00 -7.71
N VAL A 150 -6.34 -0.94 -8.10
CA VAL A 150 -6.75 -0.78 -9.50
C VAL A 150 -7.13 0.69 -9.66
N HIS A 151 -6.27 1.45 -10.35
CA HIS A 151 -6.42 2.91 -10.45
C HIS A 151 -5.98 3.42 -11.83
N PRO A 152 -6.91 3.49 -12.81
CA PRO A 152 -6.57 3.85 -14.19
C PRO A 152 -5.99 5.24 -14.34
N HIS A 153 -6.42 6.18 -13.52
CA HIS A 153 -5.83 7.51 -13.52
C HIS A 153 -4.37 7.54 -13.04
N LEU A 154 -3.98 6.67 -12.10
CA LEU A 154 -2.63 6.62 -11.54
C LEU A 154 -1.67 5.78 -12.37
N PHE A 155 -2.16 4.70 -12.98
CA PHE A 155 -1.31 3.73 -13.68
C PHE A 155 -1.43 3.77 -15.20
N ASN A 156 -2.44 4.48 -15.75
CA ASN A 156 -2.80 4.48 -17.16
C ASN A 156 -3.12 3.08 -17.72
N ASP A 157 -3.56 2.17 -16.86
CA ASP A 157 -4.12 0.86 -17.22
C ASP A 157 -5.15 0.40 -16.18
N ASN A 158 -5.75 -0.77 -16.41
CA ASN A 158 -6.71 -1.38 -15.50
C ASN A 158 -6.11 -2.60 -14.79
N GLN A 159 -4.80 -2.60 -14.53
CA GLN A 159 -4.13 -3.71 -13.86
C GLN A 159 -4.03 -3.45 -12.36
N THR A 160 -4.07 -4.52 -11.58
CA THR A 160 -3.80 -4.44 -10.14
C THR A 160 -2.31 -4.23 -9.91
N ARG A 161 -1.97 -3.12 -9.26
CA ARG A 161 -0.58 -2.71 -9.05
C ARG A 161 -0.30 -2.38 -7.60
N VAL A 162 0.92 -2.67 -7.16
CA VAL A 162 1.42 -2.27 -5.83
C VAL A 162 1.47 -0.75 -5.76
N PHE A 163 0.97 -0.17 -4.68
CA PHE A 163 1.02 1.28 -4.48
C PHE A 163 1.44 1.65 -3.06
N GLY A 164 1.92 2.88 -2.95
CA GLY A 164 2.11 3.58 -1.69
C GLY A 164 1.51 4.97 -1.80
N LEU A 165 1.06 5.51 -0.69
CA LEU A 165 0.53 6.85 -0.56
C LEU A 165 0.96 7.41 0.80
N TRP A 166 1.39 8.66 0.86
CA TRP A 166 1.67 9.28 2.16
C TRP A 166 1.34 10.77 2.18
N THR A 167 1.12 11.32 3.37
CA THR A 167 0.89 12.75 3.65
C THR A 167 1.34 13.09 5.08
N VAL A 168 1.56 14.37 5.35
CA VAL A 168 1.90 14.91 6.67
C VAL A 168 0.89 15.94 7.17
N ASP A 169 -0.16 16.21 6.40
CA ASP A 169 -1.14 17.27 6.66
C ASP A 169 -2.56 16.87 6.22
N GLY A 170 -2.87 15.57 6.21
CA GLY A 170 -4.20 15.08 5.86
C GLY A 170 -4.59 15.34 4.40
N PHE A 171 -3.63 15.36 3.47
CA PHE A 171 -3.84 15.60 2.04
C PHE A 171 -4.31 17.02 1.69
N ARG A 172 -3.98 18.01 2.53
CA ARG A 172 -4.32 19.41 2.29
C ARG A 172 -3.41 20.02 1.23
N GLU A 173 -2.12 20.07 1.52
CA GLU A 173 -1.05 20.56 0.64
C GLU A 173 -0.05 19.46 0.30
N THR A 174 0.18 18.52 1.22
CA THR A 174 1.12 17.41 1.03
C THR A 174 0.41 16.12 0.67
N GLY A 175 1.06 15.25 -0.10
CA GLY A 175 0.45 14.02 -0.54
C GLY A 175 1.20 13.42 -1.70
N CYS A 176 1.60 12.16 -1.61
CA CYS A 176 2.36 11.53 -2.66
C CYS A 176 1.99 10.08 -2.92
N TYR A 177 1.49 9.80 -4.13
CA TYR A 177 1.44 8.42 -4.62
C TYR A 177 2.82 7.97 -5.08
N ASN A 178 3.18 6.75 -4.70
CA ASN A 178 4.36 6.03 -5.12
C ASN A 178 5.63 6.89 -4.98
N MET A 179 6.27 7.21 -6.10
CA MET A 179 7.43 8.09 -6.19
C MET A 179 7.17 9.23 -7.20
N LEU A 180 5.91 9.64 -7.35
CA LEU A 180 5.52 10.77 -8.22
C LEU A 180 6.01 12.13 -7.69
N CYS A 181 6.45 12.14 -6.44
CA CYS A 181 7.00 13.28 -5.72
C CYS A 181 8.12 12.79 -4.79
N PRO A 182 8.99 13.70 -4.33
CA PRO A 182 10.07 13.39 -3.40
C PRO A 182 9.53 12.94 -2.04
N GLY A 183 10.22 12.02 -1.36
CA GLY A 183 9.91 11.60 0.03
C GLY A 183 10.12 10.11 0.31
N PHE A 184 9.94 9.25 -0.69
CA PHE A 184 10.27 7.83 -0.56
C PHE A 184 11.68 7.53 -1.09
N VAL A 185 12.47 6.81 -0.29
CA VAL A 185 13.85 6.43 -0.61
C VAL A 185 13.88 4.96 -1.02
N LYS A 186 13.84 4.70 -2.33
CA LYS A 186 13.94 3.36 -2.91
C LYS A 186 15.36 2.81 -2.87
N VAL A 187 15.55 1.56 -2.47
CA VAL A 187 16.87 0.91 -2.41
C VAL A 187 16.93 -0.46 -3.09
N HIS A 188 15.79 -1.14 -3.27
CA HIS A 188 15.80 -2.48 -3.85
C HIS A 188 16.06 -2.45 -5.37
N PRO A 189 16.89 -3.36 -5.91
CA PRO A 189 17.24 -3.36 -7.32
C PRO A 189 16.14 -3.94 -8.22
N GLU A 190 15.31 -4.86 -7.70
CA GLU A 190 14.36 -5.62 -8.54
C GLU A 190 12.89 -5.20 -8.37
N TYR A 191 12.57 -4.45 -7.32
CA TYR A 191 11.17 -4.18 -6.94
C TYR A 191 10.94 -2.71 -6.64
N SER A 192 9.71 -2.26 -6.89
CA SER A 192 9.26 -0.87 -6.89
C SER A 192 7.75 -0.77 -6.63
N PHE A 193 7.29 0.44 -6.31
CA PHE A 193 5.89 0.80 -6.48
C PHE A 193 5.49 0.84 -7.95
N GLY A 194 4.20 0.68 -8.20
CA GLY A 194 3.59 0.67 -9.52
C GLY A 194 3.71 -0.66 -10.24
N GLU A 195 4.26 -1.69 -9.63
CA GLU A 195 4.44 -3.00 -10.27
C GLU A 195 3.16 -3.80 -10.32
N HIS A 196 2.94 -4.47 -11.45
CA HIS A 196 1.82 -5.38 -11.63
C HIS A 196 1.95 -6.60 -10.72
N ILE A 197 0.83 -6.94 -10.10
CA ILE A 197 0.65 -8.19 -9.35
C ILE A 197 -0.54 -8.95 -9.92
N ASN A 198 -0.35 -10.24 -10.11
CA ASN A 198 -1.40 -11.08 -10.63
C ASN A 198 -2.52 -11.26 -9.60
N SER A 199 -3.77 -11.13 -10.04
CA SER A 199 -4.95 -11.34 -9.21
C SER A 199 -5.39 -12.80 -9.15
N GLY A 200 -6.15 -13.13 -8.10
CA GLY A 200 -7.00 -14.32 -8.07
C GLY A 200 -8.28 -14.13 -8.88
N THR A 201 -9.05 -15.21 -9.02
CA THR A 201 -10.31 -15.26 -9.76
C THR A 201 -11.46 -15.60 -8.83
N TYR A 202 -12.58 -14.90 -8.93
CA TYR A 202 -13.77 -15.20 -8.14
C TYR A 202 -14.26 -16.63 -8.37
N GLY A 203 -14.47 -17.38 -7.29
CA GLY A 203 -14.82 -18.81 -7.29
C GLY A 203 -13.68 -19.77 -7.68
N GLY A 204 -12.50 -19.24 -8.02
CA GLY A 204 -11.36 -20.02 -8.54
C GLY A 204 -10.10 -19.88 -7.69
N ASP A 205 -8.95 -19.91 -8.35
CA ASP A 205 -7.65 -19.77 -7.71
C ASP A 205 -7.49 -18.41 -7.07
N GLN A 206 -7.13 -18.41 -5.80
CA GLN A 206 -6.91 -17.19 -5.04
C GLN A 206 -5.42 -16.84 -4.99
N ARG A 207 -5.09 -15.55 -4.94
CA ARG A 207 -3.72 -15.07 -4.78
C ARG A 207 -3.68 -14.05 -3.66
N ALA A 208 -2.65 -14.09 -2.81
CA ALA A 208 -2.46 -13.12 -1.74
C ALA A 208 -1.02 -12.60 -1.67
N PHE A 209 -0.87 -11.30 -1.43
CA PHE A 209 0.42 -10.62 -1.35
C PHE A 209 0.65 -10.08 0.06
N SER A 210 1.80 -10.37 0.62
CA SER A 210 2.19 -9.86 1.94
C SER A 210 2.76 -8.45 1.82
N PHE A 211 2.16 -7.53 2.57
CA PHE A 211 2.59 -6.14 2.69
C PHE A 211 2.96 -5.85 4.14
N SER A 212 4.05 -5.11 4.35
CA SER A 212 4.50 -4.68 5.67
C SER A 212 5.13 -3.29 5.59
N VAL A 213 4.74 -2.42 6.52
CA VAL A 213 5.51 -1.20 6.82
C VAL A 213 5.86 -1.21 8.29
N HIS A 214 7.14 -1.01 8.59
CA HIS A 214 7.62 -0.97 9.96
C HIS A 214 8.65 0.12 10.17
N ARG A 215 8.63 0.73 11.35
CA ARG A 215 9.61 1.71 11.77
C ARG A 215 10.87 1.00 12.26
N ASP A 216 12.02 1.28 11.65
CA ASP A 216 13.31 0.77 12.13
C ASP A 216 13.60 1.36 13.52
N PRO A 217 13.79 0.54 14.57
CA PRO A 217 13.96 1.04 15.94
C PRO A 217 15.16 1.98 16.13
N LYS A 218 16.21 1.84 15.29
CA LYS A 218 17.42 2.66 15.39
C LYS A 218 17.35 3.94 14.54
N SER A 219 17.08 3.83 13.24
CA SER A 219 17.03 5.04 12.39
C SER A 219 15.75 5.84 12.58
N GLY A 220 14.64 5.14 12.85
CA GLY A 220 13.29 5.68 12.86
C GLY A 220 12.62 5.73 11.48
N ASN A 221 13.30 5.27 10.43
CA ASN A 221 12.76 5.25 9.07
C ASN A 221 11.65 4.19 8.95
N TRP A 222 10.59 4.52 8.21
CA TRP A 222 9.46 3.62 7.94
C TRP A 222 9.75 2.78 6.71
N TRP A 223 10.15 1.53 6.90
CA TRP A 223 10.53 0.60 5.86
C TRP A 223 9.32 -0.09 5.25
N PHE A 224 9.18 0.07 3.93
CA PHE A 224 8.27 -0.73 3.13
C PHE A 224 8.94 -2.05 2.74
N VAL A 225 8.34 -3.13 3.21
CA VAL A 225 8.78 -4.50 3.01
C VAL A 225 7.65 -5.30 2.41
N ASN A 226 7.95 -5.98 1.31
CA ASN A 226 6.97 -6.72 0.54
C ASN A 226 7.39 -8.16 0.32
N GLY A 227 6.39 -9.02 0.17
CA GLY A 227 6.52 -10.32 -0.45
C GLY A 227 6.95 -11.45 0.48
N ILE A 228 6.93 -12.66 -0.10
CA ILE A 228 7.36 -13.93 0.50
C ILE A 228 8.89 -13.93 0.75
N ASP A 229 9.64 -13.15 -0.02
CA ASP A 229 11.10 -13.01 0.04
C ASP A 229 11.57 -11.92 1.02
N ASN A 230 10.65 -11.31 1.78
CA ASN A 230 10.96 -10.26 2.75
C ASN A 230 11.77 -9.13 2.08
N ALA A 231 11.38 -8.71 0.86
CA ALA A 231 12.13 -7.74 0.08
C ALA A 231 12.03 -6.34 0.66
N LYS A 232 13.18 -5.73 0.96
CA LYS A 232 13.30 -4.39 1.55
C LYS A 232 13.29 -3.34 0.45
N ILE A 233 12.10 -2.92 0.01
CA ILE A 233 11.93 -2.07 -1.18
C ILE A 233 12.56 -0.69 -1.00
N GLY A 234 12.30 -0.08 0.15
CA GLY A 234 12.68 1.28 0.45
C GLY A 234 11.99 1.76 1.72
N TYR A 235 12.10 3.05 2.00
CA TYR A 235 11.55 3.62 3.22
C TYR A 235 11.18 5.08 3.07
N TRP A 236 10.29 5.54 3.94
CA TRP A 236 10.08 6.95 4.20
C TRP A 236 10.97 7.38 5.37
N PRO A 237 11.86 8.37 5.19
CA PRO A 237 12.67 8.90 6.28
C PRO A 237 11.80 9.53 7.35
N LYS A 238 12.16 9.41 8.64
CA LYS A 238 11.35 9.99 9.72
C LYS A 238 11.27 11.52 9.63
N GLU A 239 12.29 12.13 9.03
CA GLU A 239 12.50 13.57 8.94
C GLU A 239 11.38 14.28 8.17
N ILE A 240 10.67 13.56 7.29
CA ILE A 240 9.54 14.14 6.56
C ILE A 240 8.26 14.20 7.38
N PHE A 241 8.17 13.44 8.48
CA PHE A 241 6.95 13.34 9.29
C PHE A 241 7.02 14.22 10.55
N THR A 242 5.86 14.71 10.97
CA THR A 242 5.68 15.40 12.25
C THR A 242 5.20 14.40 13.30
N HIS A 243 4.01 13.83 13.11
CA HIS A 243 3.38 12.90 14.06
C HIS A 243 3.88 11.47 13.91
N LEU A 244 4.20 11.01 12.69
CA LEU A 244 4.76 9.67 12.45
C LEU A 244 6.27 9.58 12.70
N ALA A 245 6.94 10.68 13.09
CA ALA A 245 8.39 10.64 13.37
C ALA A 245 8.77 9.62 14.45
N ASN A 246 7.88 9.40 15.43
CA ASN A 246 8.14 8.58 16.61
C ASN A 246 7.42 7.23 16.61
N ASN A 247 6.12 7.25 16.30
CA ASN A 247 5.24 6.08 16.37
C ASN A 247 3.95 6.35 15.57
N ALA A 248 3.13 5.32 15.42
CA ALA A 248 1.75 5.41 14.96
C ALA A 248 0.79 5.28 16.14
N SER A 249 -0.36 5.95 16.07
CA SER A 249 -1.46 5.79 17.02
C SER A 249 -2.55 4.87 16.48
N VAL A 250 -2.65 4.75 15.16
CA VAL A 250 -3.68 3.98 14.46
C VAL A 250 -3.02 3.08 13.41
N ILE A 251 -3.37 1.80 13.43
CA ILE A 251 -3.08 0.86 12.35
C ILE A 251 -4.40 0.37 11.79
N GLY A 252 -4.68 0.68 10.52
CA GLY A 252 -5.91 0.29 9.83
C GLY A 252 -5.67 -0.79 8.79
N TYR A 253 -6.68 -1.64 8.56
CA TYR A 253 -6.66 -2.66 7.51
C TYR A 253 -7.97 -2.59 6.73
N GLY A 254 -7.94 -2.78 5.41
CA GLY A 254 -9.15 -2.91 4.62
C GLY A 254 -8.98 -2.38 3.21
N GLY A 255 -9.92 -1.56 2.75
CA GLY A 255 -9.95 -1.11 1.36
C GLY A 255 -10.69 0.19 1.17
N VAL A 256 -10.44 0.80 0.02
CA VAL A 256 -11.07 2.03 -0.44
C VAL A 256 -11.66 1.85 -1.82
N ALA A 257 -12.93 2.19 -1.97
CA ALA A 257 -13.59 2.36 -3.25
C ALA A 257 -13.90 3.85 -3.45
N GLY A 258 -13.36 4.44 -4.52
CA GLY A 258 -13.48 5.86 -4.77
C GLY A 258 -13.75 6.19 -6.24
N GLY A 259 -14.20 7.42 -6.48
CA GLY A 259 -14.49 7.91 -7.82
C GLY A 259 -14.95 9.36 -7.84
N ASP A 260 -15.39 9.82 -9.00
CA ASP A 260 -15.86 11.20 -9.18
C ASP A 260 -17.05 11.55 -8.28
N LEU A 261 -17.14 12.82 -7.88
CA LEU A 261 -18.27 13.35 -7.11
C LEU A 261 -19.58 13.18 -7.91
N GLY A 262 -20.63 12.69 -7.25
CA GLY A 262 -21.97 12.49 -7.85
C GLY A 262 -22.15 11.24 -8.71
N GLY A 263 -21.09 10.52 -9.12
CA GLY A 263 -21.20 9.25 -9.87
C GLY A 263 -21.47 7.99 -9.02
N PRO A 264 -21.61 6.80 -9.60
CA PRO A 264 -21.64 5.56 -8.82
C PRO A 264 -20.23 5.22 -8.28
N THR A 265 -20.16 4.47 -7.19
CA THR A 265 -18.90 3.99 -6.61
C THR A 265 -18.52 2.63 -7.20
N PRO A 266 -17.22 2.31 -7.38
CA PRO A 266 -16.80 1.07 -8.02
C PRO A 266 -16.99 -0.14 -7.08
N PRO A 267 -16.97 -1.37 -7.59
CA PRO A 267 -16.92 -2.54 -6.72
C PRO A 267 -15.62 -2.58 -5.88
N MET A 268 -15.67 -3.25 -4.74
CA MET A 268 -14.51 -3.49 -3.86
C MET A 268 -14.18 -4.98 -3.80
N GLY A 269 -12.90 -5.34 -3.84
CA GLY A 269 -12.46 -6.73 -3.85
C GLY A 269 -12.97 -7.45 -5.11
N HIS A 270 -13.68 -8.56 -4.95
CA HIS A 270 -14.31 -9.26 -6.08
C HIS A 270 -15.64 -8.64 -6.54
N GLY A 271 -16.12 -7.56 -5.91
CA GLY A 271 -17.39 -6.93 -6.26
C GLY A 271 -18.62 -7.62 -5.65
N HIS A 272 -18.42 -8.45 -4.63
CA HIS A 272 -19.47 -9.16 -3.91
C HIS A 272 -19.35 -8.90 -2.41
N LEU A 273 -20.49 -8.96 -1.71
CA LEU A 273 -20.52 -8.88 -0.26
C LEU A 273 -19.78 -10.08 0.36
N PRO A 274 -19.14 -9.89 1.52
CA PRO A 274 -18.32 -10.91 2.13
C PRO A 274 -19.12 -12.14 2.55
N VAL A 275 -18.53 -13.30 2.31
CA VAL A 275 -18.92 -14.60 2.85
C VAL A 275 -17.68 -15.24 3.47
N PHE A 276 -17.87 -16.21 4.37
CA PHE A 276 -16.75 -16.93 5.01
C PHE A 276 -16.15 -17.99 4.07
N ASP A 277 -15.68 -17.57 2.90
CA ASP A 277 -14.97 -18.38 1.91
C ASP A 277 -14.03 -17.48 1.09
N SER A 278 -12.72 -17.73 1.17
CA SER A 278 -11.71 -16.94 0.47
C SER A 278 -11.81 -17.04 -1.05
N LYS A 279 -12.49 -18.05 -1.60
CA LYS A 279 -12.73 -18.14 -3.05
C LYS A 279 -13.73 -17.10 -3.55
N TYR A 280 -14.64 -16.67 -2.68
CA TYR A 280 -15.75 -15.80 -3.03
C TYR A 280 -15.67 -14.44 -2.33
N SER A 281 -14.58 -14.14 -1.62
CA SER A 281 -14.45 -12.91 -0.86
C SER A 281 -13.03 -12.39 -0.86
N TYR A 282 -12.91 -11.06 -0.94
CA TYR A 282 -11.64 -10.42 -0.68
C TYR A 282 -11.33 -10.56 0.81
N CYS A 283 -10.07 -10.85 1.14
CA CYS A 283 -9.67 -11.13 2.51
C CYS A 283 -8.29 -10.56 2.85
N MET A 284 -8.14 -10.17 4.11
CA MET A 284 -6.88 -9.81 4.71
C MET A 284 -6.58 -10.80 5.83
N LEU A 285 -5.45 -11.50 5.70
CA LEU A 285 -5.02 -12.59 6.57
C LEU A 285 -3.80 -12.14 7.37
N HIS A 286 -3.51 -12.84 8.46
CA HIS A 286 -2.34 -12.59 9.29
C HIS A 286 -2.18 -11.09 9.63
N MET A 287 -3.29 -10.42 9.93
CA MET A 287 -3.26 -9.00 10.28
C MET A 287 -2.50 -8.86 11.60
N LYS A 288 -1.37 -8.15 11.56
CA LYS A 288 -0.47 -7.97 12.71
C LYS A 288 0.01 -6.54 12.81
N VAL A 289 0.20 -6.09 14.03
CA VAL A 289 0.84 -4.80 14.36
C VAL A 289 2.29 -5.05 14.75
N ILE A 290 3.09 -4.00 14.76
CA ILE A 290 4.52 -4.09 15.08
C ILE A 290 4.81 -3.30 16.35
N ASN A 291 5.51 -3.93 17.30
CA ASN A 291 5.87 -3.31 18.58
C ASN A 291 7.18 -2.51 18.51
N ASN A 292 7.57 -1.88 19.61
CA ASN A 292 8.77 -1.02 19.69
C ASN A 292 10.11 -1.75 19.42
N ARG A 293 10.13 -3.08 19.50
CA ARG A 293 11.31 -3.91 19.18
C ARG A 293 11.36 -4.32 17.70
N GLY A 294 10.36 -3.93 16.92
CA GLY A 294 10.17 -4.37 15.54
C GLY A 294 9.47 -5.72 15.41
N ASN A 295 8.92 -6.28 16.50
CA ASN A 295 8.25 -7.59 16.46
C ASN A 295 6.84 -7.49 15.93
N TYR A 296 6.51 -8.37 14.97
CA TYR A 296 5.14 -8.68 14.56
C TYR A 296 4.38 -9.31 15.73
N VAL A 297 3.29 -8.70 16.16
CA VAL A 297 2.46 -9.18 17.26
C VAL A 297 0.99 -9.14 16.85
N ASP A 298 0.25 -10.12 17.38
CA ASP A 298 -1.20 -10.12 17.28
C ASP A 298 -1.76 -8.94 18.11
N PHE A 299 -2.84 -8.35 17.63
CA PHE A 299 -3.62 -7.36 18.37
C PHE A 299 -4.96 -7.95 18.78
N ASP A 300 -5.56 -7.34 19.80
CA ASP A 300 -6.86 -7.75 20.32
C ASP A 300 -7.97 -7.32 19.36
N SER A 301 -8.44 -8.25 18.52
CA SER A 301 -9.47 -7.98 17.51
C SER A 301 -10.83 -7.60 18.12
N SER A 302 -11.09 -7.94 19.40
CA SER A 302 -12.31 -7.52 20.10
C SER A 302 -12.36 -6.02 20.40
N LYS A 303 -11.21 -5.35 20.36
CA LYS A 303 -11.06 -3.91 20.60
C LYS A 303 -10.93 -3.09 19.32
N MET A 304 -11.07 -3.73 18.16
CA MET A 304 -11.00 -3.01 16.89
C MET A 304 -12.23 -2.10 16.73
N GLN A 305 -11.95 -0.87 16.32
CA GLN A 305 -13.00 0.04 15.89
C GLN A 305 -13.28 -0.22 14.42
N LEU A 306 -14.54 -0.51 14.09
CA LEU A 306 -14.99 -0.66 12.72
C LEU A 306 -15.47 0.68 12.19
N LYS A 307 -14.83 1.18 11.14
CA LYS A 307 -15.32 2.33 10.39
C LYS A 307 -16.05 1.85 9.14
N HIS A 308 -17.33 2.22 9.05
CA HIS A 308 -18.14 2.15 7.84
C HIS A 308 -18.63 3.57 7.51
N ASP A 309 -18.35 4.05 6.31
CA ASP A 309 -18.84 5.35 5.84
C ASP A 309 -19.96 5.21 4.80
N THR A 310 -20.51 4.01 4.63
CA THR A 310 -21.69 3.74 3.80
C THR A 310 -22.48 2.54 4.31
N LYS A 311 -23.61 2.25 3.65
CA LYS A 311 -24.50 1.12 3.96
C LYS A 311 -23.80 -0.22 3.70
N THR A 312 -24.10 -1.22 4.53
CA THR A 312 -23.58 -2.58 4.37
C THR A 312 -24.01 -3.25 3.06
N SER A 313 -25.10 -2.81 2.44
CA SER A 313 -25.50 -3.24 1.09
C SER A 313 -24.51 -2.82 -0.01
N CYS A 314 -23.70 -1.78 0.26
CA CYS A 314 -22.69 -1.27 -0.67
C CYS A 314 -21.36 -1.96 -0.48
N TYR A 315 -20.83 -1.90 0.75
CA TYR A 315 -19.62 -2.59 1.16
C TYR A 315 -19.79 -3.05 2.59
N ASP A 316 -19.36 -4.28 2.86
CA ASP A 316 -19.45 -4.87 4.19
C ASP A 316 -18.16 -5.59 4.55
N LEU A 317 -18.02 -5.92 5.83
CA LEU A 317 -16.89 -6.67 6.36
C LEU A 317 -17.35 -7.71 7.38
N MET A 318 -16.66 -8.84 7.39
CA MET A 318 -16.74 -9.86 8.42
C MET A 318 -15.36 -9.99 9.05
N LEU A 319 -15.21 -9.49 10.28
CA LEU A 319 -14.00 -9.69 11.05
C LEU A 319 -14.12 -11.04 11.75
N THR A 320 -13.24 -11.98 11.39
CA THR A 320 -13.09 -13.20 12.17
C THR A 320 -11.96 -13.00 13.17
N GLY A 321 -12.16 -13.50 14.39
CA GLY A 321 -11.13 -13.45 15.42
C GLY A 321 -9.93 -14.30 15.03
N ARG A 322 -9.23 -14.87 16.01
CA ARG A 322 -8.18 -15.85 15.73
C ARG A 322 -8.81 -17.17 15.26
N ALA A 323 -9.24 -17.22 14.01
CA ALA A 323 -9.83 -18.39 13.39
C ALA A 323 -8.73 -19.24 12.75
N LEU A 324 -8.28 -20.26 13.46
CA LEU A 324 -7.35 -21.28 12.96
C LEU A 324 -6.00 -20.70 12.46
N SER A 325 -5.28 -21.43 11.60
CA SER A 325 -3.92 -21.13 11.13
C SER A 325 -3.77 -19.83 10.31
N TRP A 326 -4.84 -19.06 10.09
CA TRP A 326 -4.85 -17.83 9.27
C TRP A 326 -4.64 -16.54 10.09
N GLY A 327 -4.48 -16.67 11.41
CA GLY A 327 -4.35 -15.53 12.31
C GLY A 327 -5.60 -14.65 12.33
N THR A 328 -5.47 -13.40 12.74
CA THR A 328 -6.56 -12.43 12.68
C THR A 328 -6.90 -12.14 11.21
N THR A 329 -8.16 -12.40 10.83
CA THR A 329 -8.60 -12.38 9.43
C THR A 329 -9.84 -11.51 9.25
N MET A 330 -9.93 -10.83 8.12
CA MET A 330 -11.13 -10.13 7.69
C MET A 330 -11.51 -10.59 6.29
N PHE A 331 -12.81 -10.75 6.05
CA PHE A 331 -13.40 -10.81 4.71
C PHE A 331 -14.13 -9.50 4.47
N SER A 332 -13.98 -8.90 3.30
CA SER A 332 -14.70 -7.67 2.97
C SER A 332 -14.92 -7.55 1.46
N GLY A 333 -15.76 -6.61 1.07
CA GLY A 333 -16.04 -6.33 -0.33
C GLY A 333 -17.43 -5.78 -0.53
N GLY A 334 -17.80 -5.60 -1.79
CA GLY A 334 -19.16 -5.25 -2.15
C GLY A 334 -19.30 -4.74 -3.58
N PRO A 335 -20.54 -4.71 -4.10
CA PRO A 335 -20.81 -4.36 -5.49
C PRO A 335 -20.58 -2.88 -5.82
N GLY A 336 -20.57 -2.00 -4.82
CA GLY A 336 -20.62 -0.55 -5.06
C GLY A 336 -21.98 -0.11 -5.60
N GLY A 337 -22.00 0.94 -6.44
CA GLY A 337 -23.21 1.54 -6.99
C GLY A 337 -23.56 2.87 -6.33
N ASP A 338 -24.84 3.10 -6.05
CA ASP A 338 -25.31 4.35 -5.43
C ASP A 338 -25.16 4.28 -3.90
N CYS A 339 -23.93 4.51 -3.47
CA CYS A 339 -23.52 4.43 -2.07
C CYS A 339 -23.48 5.82 -1.45
N PRO A 340 -24.43 6.16 -0.55
CA PRO A 340 -24.39 7.42 0.18
C PRO A 340 -23.28 7.39 1.23
N VAL A 341 -22.68 8.55 1.50
CA VAL A 341 -21.81 8.74 2.67
C VAL A 341 -22.70 8.86 3.90
N LEU A 342 -22.41 8.09 4.95
CA LEU A 342 -23.17 8.10 6.21
C LEU A 342 -22.78 9.24 7.15
#